data_AF-A0A328SU39-F1
#
_entry.id   AF-A0A328SU39-F1
#
_cell.length_a   1.000
_cell.length_b   1.000
_cell.length_c   1.000
_cell.angle_alpha   90.00
_cell.angle_beta   90.00
_cell.angle_gamma   90.00
#
_symmetry.space_group_name_H-M   'P 1'
#
loop_
_entity.id
_entity.type
_entity.pdbx_description
1 polymer ?
#
loop_
_entity_poly.entity_id
_entity_poly.type
_entity_poly.pdbx_seq_one_letter_code
_entity_poly.pdbx_strand_id
1 'polypeptide(L)'
;MDFSIMENETTLKSKEKYIKDDYFNLLVNYAVKFHDCYDVHEIIKNLFELYSIDEYKTFFENKILSNTKYNEVYFEIYNLFCEWKPYSYYNMGNCRGAFLEEFTYHLLKKLYDTGNVYKESNIILDDYSSHNWDVILIFNDIFKAIECKFSSYSIQTKHVNQIKGFKNKFNKFNVYLVSYDYKDAILDALTIITNNNPDEILDMINIISIENLIKENPFEINRFNSRLI
;
A
#
# COMPACT_ATOMS: atom_id res chain seq x y z
N MET A 1 -14.89 -9.17 -22.26
CA MET A 1 -15.67 -8.17 -21.49
C MET A 1 -14.83 -6.94 -21.61
N ASP A 2 -15.31 -6.02 -22.42
CA ASP A 2 -14.51 -4.88 -22.84
C ASP A 2 -14.82 -3.75 -21.86
N PHE A 3 -13.84 -3.41 -21.04
CA PHE A 3 -13.89 -2.32 -20.09
C PHE A 3 -12.74 -1.37 -20.39
N SER A 4 -12.85 -0.11 -19.96
CA SER A 4 -11.77 0.87 -20.06
C SER A 4 -11.26 1.27 -18.68
N ILE A 5 -9.99 1.63 -18.61
CA ILE A 5 -9.39 2.25 -17.43
C ILE A 5 -9.21 3.74 -17.72
N MET A 6 -9.66 4.60 -16.82
CA MET A 6 -9.44 6.04 -16.92
C MET A 6 -8.76 6.58 -15.65
N GLU A 7 -7.64 7.27 -15.85
CA GLU A 7 -6.88 7.92 -14.79
C GLU A 7 -7.62 9.16 -14.26
N ASN A 8 -7.58 9.36 -12.95
CA ASN A 8 -8.11 10.54 -12.30
C ASN A 8 -7.04 11.63 -12.19
N GLU A 9 -6.95 12.44 -13.24
CA GLU A 9 -6.00 13.57 -13.35
C GLU A 9 -6.05 14.53 -12.16
N THR A 10 -7.23 14.73 -11.55
CA THR A 10 -7.36 15.63 -10.40
C THR A 10 -6.66 15.07 -9.17
N THR A 11 -6.84 13.78 -8.90
CA THR A 11 -6.15 13.12 -7.77
C THR A 11 -4.66 13.02 -8.01
N LEU A 12 -4.23 12.66 -9.23
CA LEU A 12 -2.81 12.62 -9.60
C LEU A 12 -2.14 13.98 -9.38
N LYS A 13 -2.77 15.06 -9.86
CA LYS A 13 -2.26 16.43 -9.67
C LYS A 13 -2.12 16.81 -8.20
N SER A 14 -3.02 16.34 -7.32
CA SER A 14 -2.94 16.60 -5.88
C SER A 14 -1.74 15.91 -5.21
N LYS A 15 -1.25 14.82 -5.79
CA LYS A 15 -0.11 14.01 -5.30
C LYS A 15 1.23 14.44 -5.90
N GLU A 16 1.25 15.25 -6.95
CA GLU A 16 2.49 15.72 -7.63
C GLU A 16 3.53 16.31 -6.67
N LYS A 17 3.10 17.00 -5.61
CA LYS A 17 4.03 17.60 -4.64
C LYS A 17 4.90 16.56 -3.92
N TYR A 18 4.41 15.33 -3.77
CA TYR A 18 5.17 14.22 -3.21
C TYR A 18 6.03 13.57 -4.29
N ILE A 19 5.44 13.30 -5.45
CA ILE A 19 6.09 12.60 -6.58
C ILE A 19 7.27 13.42 -7.16
N LYS A 20 7.26 14.74 -7.00
CA LYS A 20 8.37 15.63 -7.42
C LYS A 20 9.44 15.84 -6.35
N ASP A 21 9.24 15.33 -5.14
CA ASP A 21 10.20 15.43 -4.05
C ASP A 21 11.25 14.31 -4.16
N ASP A 22 12.52 14.71 -4.27
CA ASP A 22 13.64 13.77 -4.46
C ASP A 22 13.81 12.82 -3.27
N TYR A 23 13.58 13.29 -2.04
CA TYR A 23 13.68 12.45 -0.85
C TYR A 23 12.55 11.42 -0.81
N PHE A 24 11.33 11.83 -1.15
CA PHE A 24 10.19 10.93 -1.26
C PHE A 24 10.45 9.82 -2.29
N ASN A 25 10.90 10.19 -3.49
CA ASN A 25 11.21 9.24 -4.55
C ASN A 25 12.35 8.30 -4.15
N LEU A 26 13.38 8.82 -3.48
CA LEU A 26 14.49 8.01 -2.97
C LEU A 26 14.00 7.00 -1.93
N LEU A 27 13.09 7.39 -1.02
CA LEU A 27 12.48 6.48 -0.05
C LEU A 27 11.67 5.36 -0.73
N VAL A 28 10.85 5.70 -1.74
CA VAL A 28 10.09 4.72 -2.54
C VAL A 28 11.05 3.73 -3.21
N ASN A 29 12.13 4.22 -3.81
CA ASN A 29 13.13 3.37 -4.46
C ASN A 29 13.83 2.43 -3.46
N TYR A 30 14.16 2.91 -2.26
CA TYR A 30 14.69 2.04 -1.19
C TYR A 30 13.68 0.95 -0.82
N ALA A 31 12.42 1.30 -0.59
CA ALA A 31 11.38 0.35 -0.24
C ALA A 31 11.17 -0.71 -1.35
N VAL A 32 11.19 -0.32 -2.63
CA VAL A 32 11.07 -1.27 -3.76
C VAL A 32 12.31 -2.15 -3.93
N LYS A 33 13.50 -1.59 -3.70
CA LYS A 33 14.76 -2.32 -3.80
C LYS A 33 14.86 -3.40 -2.73
N PHE A 34 14.48 -3.07 -1.50
CA PHE A 34 14.56 -3.93 -0.32
C PHE A 34 13.19 -4.43 0.14
N HIS A 35 12.26 -4.68 -0.80
CA HIS A 35 10.89 -5.06 -0.42
C HIS A 35 10.82 -6.39 0.35
N ASP A 36 11.79 -7.27 0.13
CA ASP A 36 11.96 -8.57 0.78
C ASP A 36 12.59 -8.46 2.18
N CYS A 37 12.87 -7.24 2.66
CA CYS A 37 13.48 -6.99 3.96
C CYS A 37 12.50 -6.39 4.96
N TYR A 38 12.03 -7.23 5.89
CA TYR A 38 11.06 -6.84 6.92
C TYR A 38 11.49 -5.61 7.72
N ASP A 39 12.73 -5.61 8.22
CA ASP A 39 13.24 -4.56 9.06
C ASP A 39 13.32 -3.20 8.34
N VAL A 40 13.55 -3.19 7.01
CA VAL A 40 13.50 -1.97 6.19
C VAL A 40 12.08 -1.39 6.19
N HIS A 41 11.07 -2.24 6.04
CA HIS A 41 9.68 -1.79 6.12
C HIS A 41 9.32 -1.30 7.53
N GLU A 42 9.79 -1.98 8.56
CA GLU A 42 9.54 -1.61 9.95
C GLU A 42 10.16 -0.24 10.28
N ILE A 43 11.40 0.02 9.86
CA ILE A 43 12.05 1.32 10.11
C ILE A 43 11.32 2.44 9.37
N ILE A 44 10.92 2.24 8.11
CA ILE A 44 10.16 3.22 7.34
C ILE A 44 8.83 3.51 8.03
N LYS A 45 8.11 2.47 8.46
CA LYS A 45 6.84 2.62 9.18
C LYS A 45 7.02 3.48 10.43
N ASN A 46 7.97 3.12 11.28
CA ASN A 46 8.22 3.83 12.53
C ASN A 46 8.62 5.29 12.29
N LEU A 47 9.52 5.57 11.34
CA LEU A 47 9.91 6.95 11.03
C LEU A 47 8.77 7.79 10.45
N PHE A 48 7.82 7.18 9.73
CA PHE A 48 6.61 7.87 9.32
C PHE A 48 5.70 8.24 10.50
N GLU A 49 5.74 7.51 11.62
CA GLU A 49 4.89 7.71 12.79
C GLU A 49 5.39 8.77 13.78
N LEU A 50 6.66 9.20 13.66
CA LEU A 50 7.25 10.22 14.53
C LEU A 50 7.14 11.63 13.91
N TYR A 51 7.17 12.66 14.74
CA TYR A 51 6.82 14.04 14.39
C TYR A 51 7.92 15.06 14.74
N SER A 52 9.14 14.64 15.04
CA SER A 52 10.26 15.53 15.35
C SER A 52 11.64 14.87 15.14
N ILE A 53 12.68 15.71 14.99
CA ILE A 53 14.08 15.24 14.94
C ILE A 53 14.48 14.50 16.22
N ASP A 54 14.04 14.96 17.39
CA ASP A 54 14.45 14.35 18.65
C ASP A 54 13.82 12.96 18.85
N GLU A 55 12.60 12.76 18.37
CA GLU A 55 11.99 11.43 18.28
C GLU A 55 12.75 10.52 17.29
N TYR A 56 13.15 11.03 16.12
CA TYR A 56 13.98 10.26 15.18
C TYR A 56 15.28 9.79 15.81
N LYS A 57 16.00 10.69 16.50
CA LYS A 57 17.25 10.36 17.20
C LYS A 57 17.02 9.28 18.27
N THR A 58 16.02 9.48 19.13
CA THR A 58 15.70 8.54 20.22
C THR A 58 15.37 7.16 19.67
N PHE A 59 14.57 7.09 18.59
CA PHE A 59 14.26 5.83 17.93
C PHE A 59 15.52 5.17 17.35
N PHE A 60 16.36 5.94 16.66
CA PHE A 60 17.54 5.41 15.99
C PHE A 60 18.61 4.90 16.97
N GLU A 61 18.87 5.63 18.06
CA GLU A 61 19.79 5.22 19.13
C GLU A 61 19.38 3.87 19.75
N ASN A 62 18.09 3.65 19.96
CA ASN A 62 17.56 2.39 20.47
C ASN A 62 17.67 1.25 19.45
N LYS A 63 17.54 1.54 18.15
CA LYS A 63 17.57 0.52 17.08
C LYS A 63 18.99 0.03 16.75
N ILE A 64 20.01 0.90 16.78
CA ILE A 64 21.42 0.52 16.51
C ILE A 64 21.92 -0.58 17.46
N LEU A 65 21.39 -0.64 18.68
CA LEU A 65 21.76 -1.64 19.68
C LEU A 65 21.39 -3.08 19.29
N SER A 66 20.63 -3.29 18.21
CA SER A 66 20.15 -4.61 17.77
C SER A 66 21.07 -5.37 16.77
N ASN A 67 22.22 -4.79 16.38
CA ASN A 67 23.27 -5.40 15.54
C ASN A 67 22.77 -6.22 14.33
N THR A 68 22.20 -5.54 13.32
CA THR A 68 21.63 -6.18 12.13
C THR A 68 22.55 -6.11 10.91
N LYS A 69 22.38 -7.04 9.95
CA LYS A 69 23.11 -7.07 8.67
C LYS A 69 22.88 -5.82 7.80
N TYR A 70 21.80 -5.08 8.01
CA TYR A 70 21.36 -3.98 7.16
C TYR A 70 21.55 -2.59 7.79
N ASN A 71 22.43 -2.47 8.79
CA ASN A 71 22.67 -1.20 9.49
C ASN A 71 22.99 -0.02 8.55
N GLU A 72 23.71 -0.25 7.45
CA GLU A 72 24.01 0.80 6.47
C GLU A 72 22.72 1.35 5.83
N VAL A 73 21.85 0.46 5.36
CA VAL A 73 20.56 0.84 4.75
C VAL A 73 19.66 1.55 5.77
N TYR A 74 19.66 1.10 7.03
CA TYR A 74 18.87 1.76 8.08
C TYR A 74 19.38 3.16 8.35
N PHE A 75 20.70 3.35 8.36
CA PHE A 75 21.32 4.66 8.52
C PHE A 75 21.00 5.58 7.34
N GLU A 76 21.03 5.06 6.11
CA GLU A 76 20.62 5.80 4.92
C GLU A 76 19.17 6.28 5.00
N ILE A 77 18.24 5.39 5.37
CA ILE A 77 16.81 5.74 5.54
C ILE A 77 16.64 6.75 6.69
N TYR A 78 17.32 6.55 7.82
CA TYR A 78 17.27 7.49 8.94
C TYR A 78 17.76 8.90 8.54
N ASN A 79 18.90 8.98 7.86
CA ASN A 79 19.45 10.26 7.39
C ASN A 79 18.50 10.91 6.38
N LEU A 80 17.89 10.12 5.50
CA LEU A 80 16.87 10.59 4.57
C LEU A 80 15.73 11.29 5.30
N PHE A 81 15.16 10.68 6.34
CA PHE A 81 14.08 11.30 7.13
C PHE A 81 14.55 12.53 7.91
N CYS A 82 15.78 12.54 8.41
CA CYS A 82 16.36 13.69 9.12
C CYS A 82 16.59 14.91 8.21
N GLU A 83 16.95 14.68 6.96
CA GLU A 83 17.14 15.74 5.95
C GLU A 83 15.79 16.18 5.37
N TRP A 84 14.95 15.22 5.01
CA TRP A 84 13.64 15.45 4.39
C TRP A 84 12.64 16.10 5.34
N LYS A 85 12.62 15.68 6.62
CA LYS A 85 11.71 16.18 7.68
C LYS A 85 10.24 16.23 7.22
N PRO A 86 9.67 15.12 6.73
CA PRO A 86 8.34 15.13 6.12
C PRO A 86 7.26 15.65 7.08
N TYR A 87 7.42 15.41 8.38
CA TYR A 87 6.53 15.90 9.44
C TYR A 87 6.39 17.43 9.49
N SER A 88 7.38 18.17 8.99
CA SER A 88 7.39 19.63 9.00
C SER A 88 6.81 20.25 7.72
N TYR A 89 6.92 19.54 6.59
CA TYR A 89 6.53 20.06 5.28
C TYR A 89 5.19 19.52 4.77
N TYR A 90 4.75 18.36 5.28
CA TYR A 90 3.60 17.66 4.75
C TYR A 90 2.54 17.34 5.79
N ASN A 91 1.30 17.23 5.31
CA ASN A 91 0.30 16.46 6.03
C ASN A 91 0.73 14.98 6.02
N MET A 92 1.10 14.46 7.19
CA MET A 92 1.67 13.11 7.31
C MET A 92 0.69 12.01 6.90
N GLY A 93 -0.62 12.18 7.12
CA GLY A 93 -1.62 11.21 6.66
C GLY A 93 -1.59 11.05 5.14
N ASN A 94 -1.58 12.18 4.42
CA ASN A 94 -1.50 12.18 2.96
C ASN A 94 -0.13 11.71 2.43
N CYS A 95 0.97 12.07 3.12
CA CYS A 95 2.31 11.66 2.74
C CYS A 95 2.48 10.12 2.85
N ARG A 96 2.01 9.55 3.96
CA ARG A 96 1.97 8.10 4.20
C ARG A 96 1.13 7.36 3.16
N GLY A 97 -0.06 7.88 2.85
CA GLY A 97 -0.93 7.35 1.80
C GLY A 97 -0.22 7.31 0.45
N ALA A 98 0.28 8.46 0.00
CA ALA A 98 1.02 8.58 -1.27
C ALA A 98 2.24 7.65 -1.32
N PHE A 99 3.00 7.52 -0.24
CA PHE A 99 4.13 6.60 -0.17
C PHE A 99 3.72 5.16 -0.44
N LEU A 100 2.67 4.66 0.22
CA LEU A 100 2.24 3.27 0.05
C LEU A 100 1.74 2.99 -1.37
N GLU A 101 1.01 3.93 -1.97
CA GLU A 101 0.51 3.81 -3.33
C GLU A 101 1.65 3.79 -4.35
N GLU A 102 2.61 4.72 -4.26
CA GLU A 102 3.77 4.77 -5.17
C GLU A 102 4.69 3.55 -4.97
N PHE A 103 4.94 3.12 -3.73
CA PHE A 103 5.65 1.88 -3.45
C PHE A 103 4.96 0.67 -4.10
N THR A 104 3.64 0.53 -3.92
CA THR A 104 2.83 -0.54 -4.50
C THR A 104 2.91 -0.53 -6.03
N TYR A 105 2.75 0.64 -6.64
CA TYR A 105 2.84 0.84 -8.09
C TYR A 105 4.19 0.41 -8.65
N HIS A 106 5.29 0.91 -8.06
CA HIS A 106 6.64 0.61 -8.52
C HIS A 106 7.03 -0.85 -8.27
N LEU A 107 6.57 -1.45 -7.17
CA LEU A 107 6.78 -2.87 -6.89
C LEU A 107 6.08 -3.76 -7.93
N LEU A 108 4.84 -3.46 -8.30
CA LEU A 108 4.14 -4.21 -9.34
C LEU A 108 4.83 -4.11 -10.70
N LYS A 109 5.33 -2.93 -11.06
CA LYS A 109 6.12 -2.75 -12.28
C LYS A 109 7.39 -3.60 -12.27
N LYS A 110 8.10 -3.65 -11.13
CA LYS A 110 9.29 -4.50 -10.95
C LYS A 110 8.96 -6.00 -11.11
N LEU A 111 7.83 -6.45 -10.56
CA LEU A 111 7.46 -7.87 -10.51
C LEU A 111 6.88 -8.42 -11.82
N TYR A 112 6.11 -7.60 -12.54
CA TYR A 112 5.37 -8.03 -13.74
C TYR A 112 5.96 -7.51 -15.05
N ASP A 113 6.98 -6.64 -14.99
CA ASP A 113 7.68 -6.04 -16.14
C ASP A 113 6.72 -5.61 -17.26
N THR A 114 5.72 -4.79 -16.89
CA THR A 114 4.63 -4.40 -17.78
C THR A 114 4.31 -2.91 -17.68
N GLY A 115 3.91 -2.34 -18.82
CA GLY A 115 3.37 -0.97 -18.90
C GLY A 115 1.91 -0.86 -18.42
N ASN A 116 1.21 -1.98 -18.24
CA ASN A 116 -0.22 -2.01 -17.91
C ASN A 116 -0.46 -1.97 -16.39
N VAL A 117 0.20 -1.02 -15.73
CA VAL A 117 -0.03 -0.65 -14.34
C VAL A 117 -0.51 0.80 -14.32
N TYR A 118 -1.69 1.03 -13.78
CA TYR A 118 -2.39 2.32 -13.80
C TYR A 118 -2.52 2.84 -12.37
N LYS A 119 -2.39 4.15 -12.17
CA LYS A 119 -2.54 4.81 -10.86
C LYS A 119 -3.84 5.58 -10.80
N GLU A 120 -4.42 5.70 -9.61
CA GLU A 120 -5.54 6.62 -9.33
C GLU A 120 -6.66 6.53 -10.38
N SER A 121 -7.07 5.32 -10.72
CA SER A 121 -7.87 5.07 -11.91
C SER A 121 -9.21 4.42 -11.58
N ASN A 122 -10.25 4.74 -12.34
CA ASN A 122 -11.50 4.00 -12.30
C ASN A 122 -11.57 2.99 -13.46
N ILE A 123 -12.44 2.01 -13.31
CA ILE A 123 -12.76 0.98 -14.32
C ILE A 123 -14.20 1.23 -14.77
N ILE A 124 -14.38 1.37 -16.08
CA ILE A 124 -15.67 1.70 -16.71
C ILE A 124 -16.12 0.52 -17.56
N LEU A 125 -17.37 0.09 -17.33
CA LEU A 125 -18.05 -0.95 -18.09
C LEU A 125 -19.50 -0.52 -18.30
N ASP A 126 -19.89 -0.31 -19.56
CA ASP A 126 -21.20 0.20 -19.95
C ASP A 126 -21.55 1.52 -19.20
N ASP A 127 -22.61 1.52 -18.38
CA ASP A 127 -23.07 2.65 -17.57
C ASP A 127 -22.48 2.66 -16.15
N TYR A 128 -21.66 1.66 -15.81
CA TYR A 128 -21.02 1.56 -14.50
C TYR A 128 -19.61 2.16 -14.52
N SER A 129 -19.33 3.04 -13.55
CA SER A 129 -17.98 3.45 -13.18
C SER A 129 -17.66 2.95 -11.78
N SER A 130 -16.51 2.32 -11.60
CA SER A 130 -16.00 2.04 -10.27
C SER A 130 -15.63 3.33 -9.54
N HIS A 131 -15.34 3.21 -8.24
CA HIS A 131 -14.54 4.21 -7.55
C HIS A 131 -13.12 4.24 -8.12
N ASN A 132 -12.37 5.28 -7.78
CA ASN A 132 -10.94 5.32 -8.09
C ASN A 132 -10.22 4.27 -7.22
N TRP A 133 -9.47 3.42 -7.88
CA TRP A 133 -8.51 2.52 -7.27
C TRP A 133 -7.15 3.19 -7.22
N ASP A 134 -6.41 2.95 -6.15
CA ASP A 134 -5.07 3.49 -5.99
C ASP A 134 -4.13 2.91 -7.07
N VAL A 135 -4.19 1.59 -7.31
CA VAL A 135 -3.44 0.91 -8.38
C VAL A 135 -4.27 -0.17 -9.08
N ILE A 136 -4.16 -0.26 -10.41
CA ILE A 136 -4.74 -1.34 -11.22
C ILE A 136 -3.63 -2.03 -12.01
N LEU A 137 -3.63 -3.36 -12.02
CA LEU A 137 -2.75 -4.18 -12.87
C LEU A 137 -3.58 -5.00 -13.87
N ILE A 138 -3.17 -4.97 -15.14
CA ILE A 138 -3.63 -5.90 -16.17
C ILE A 138 -2.41 -6.61 -16.79
N PHE A 139 -2.30 -7.92 -16.61
CA PHE A 139 -1.19 -8.69 -17.17
C PHE A 139 -1.59 -10.14 -17.45
N ASN A 140 -1.52 -10.59 -18.71
CA ASN A 140 -1.80 -11.98 -19.11
C ASN A 140 -3.07 -12.56 -18.46
N ASP A 141 -4.22 -11.92 -18.68
CA ASP A 141 -5.52 -12.26 -18.07
C ASP A 141 -5.60 -12.18 -16.53
N ILE A 142 -4.57 -11.67 -15.88
CA ILE A 142 -4.57 -11.32 -14.46
C ILE A 142 -5.05 -9.88 -14.32
N PHE A 143 -6.18 -9.70 -13.64
CA PHE A 143 -6.78 -8.42 -13.34
C PHE A 143 -6.72 -8.17 -11.84
N LYS A 144 -6.05 -7.09 -11.42
CA LYS A 144 -5.97 -6.70 -10.01
C LYS A 144 -6.41 -5.27 -9.81
N ALA A 145 -7.24 -5.06 -8.80
CA ALA A 145 -7.63 -3.74 -8.32
C ALA A 145 -7.16 -3.61 -6.87
N ILE A 146 -6.41 -2.55 -6.57
CA ILE A 146 -5.62 -2.47 -5.35
C ILE A 146 -5.95 -1.17 -4.62
N GLU A 147 -6.38 -1.32 -3.38
CA GLU A 147 -6.62 -0.23 -2.44
C GLU A 147 -5.49 -0.23 -1.40
N CYS A 148 -4.86 0.92 -1.21
CA CYS A 148 -3.77 1.15 -0.28
C CYS A 148 -4.27 1.95 0.93
N LYS A 149 -4.00 1.45 2.13
CA LYS A 149 -4.27 2.15 3.39
C LYS A 149 -3.08 2.01 4.31
N PHE A 150 -2.29 3.08 4.43
CA PHE A 150 -1.06 3.03 5.23
C PHE A 150 -1.30 2.52 6.65
N SER A 151 -2.43 2.88 7.26
CA SER A 151 -2.87 2.30 8.53
C SER A 151 -4.28 1.71 8.46
N SER A 152 -4.51 0.63 9.23
CA SER A 152 -5.80 -0.03 9.35
C SER A 152 -6.91 0.90 9.87
N TYR A 153 -6.57 1.92 10.67
CA TYR A 153 -7.51 2.96 11.13
C TYR A 153 -8.08 3.82 9.99
N SER A 154 -7.42 3.83 8.82
CA SER A 154 -7.91 4.55 7.62
C SER A 154 -8.91 3.72 6.81
N ILE A 155 -9.10 2.44 7.14
CA ILE A 155 -10.12 1.59 6.54
C ILE A 155 -11.48 2.06 7.06
N GLN A 156 -12.46 2.20 6.16
CA GLN A 156 -13.79 2.75 6.47
C GLN A 156 -14.85 1.90 5.78
N THR A 157 -16.08 1.90 6.31
CA THR A 157 -17.23 1.19 5.74
C THR A 157 -17.46 1.52 4.26
N LYS A 158 -17.19 2.77 3.84
CA LYS A 158 -17.31 3.18 2.43
C LYS A 158 -16.40 2.36 1.51
N HIS A 159 -15.17 2.04 1.93
CA HIS A 159 -14.22 1.24 1.13
C HIS A 159 -14.73 -0.19 0.98
N VAL A 160 -15.23 -0.78 2.06
CA VAL A 160 -15.85 -2.13 2.04
C VAL A 160 -17.03 -2.17 1.06
N ASN A 161 -17.93 -1.19 1.13
CA ASN A 161 -19.09 -1.12 0.24
C ASN A 161 -18.69 -0.93 -1.23
N GLN A 162 -17.68 -0.11 -1.49
CA GLN A 162 -17.11 0.11 -2.81
C GLN A 162 -16.53 -1.19 -3.39
N ILE A 163 -15.80 -1.96 -2.59
CA ILE A 163 -15.24 -3.25 -2.98
C ILE A 163 -16.35 -4.27 -3.29
N LYS A 164 -17.36 -4.39 -2.41
CA LYS A 164 -18.51 -5.28 -2.65
C LYS A 164 -19.23 -4.93 -3.96
N GLY A 165 -19.55 -3.65 -4.16
CA GLY A 165 -20.18 -3.17 -5.38
C GLY A 165 -19.35 -3.46 -6.64
N PHE A 166 -18.03 -3.29 -6.56
CA PHE A 166 -17.13 -3.61 -7.65
C PHE A 166 -17.08 -5.11 -7.95
N LYS A 167 -16.92 -5.98 -6.95
CA LYS A 167 -16.85 -7.44 -7.15
C LYS A 167 -18.10 -8.04 -7.77
N ASN A 168 -19.28 -7.45 -7.49
CA ASN A 168 -20.54 -7.83 -8.13
C ASN A 168 -20.57 -7.53 -9.64
N LYS A 169 -19.84 -6.51 -10.09
CA LYS A 169 -19.73 -6.14 -11.52
C LYS A 169 -18.53 -6.80 -12.21
N PHE A 170 -17.41 -6.92 -11.50
CA PHE A 170 -16.13 -7.41 -12.00
C PHE A 170 -15.67 -8.66 -11.24
N ASN A 171 -16.36 -9.78 -11.47
CA ASN A 171 -16.07 -11.03 -10.75
C ASN A 171 -14.65 -11.57 -11.00
N LYS A 172 -14.08 -11.34 -12.20
CA LYS A 172 -12.73 -11.78 -12.58
C LYS A 172 -11.60 -11.00 -11.93
N PHE A 173 -11.86 -9.81 -11.38
CA PHE A 173 -10.81 -9.01 -10.73
C PHE A 173 -10.49 -9.56 -9.34
N ASN A 174 -9.20 -9.70 -9.05
CA ASN A 174 -8.70 -9.92 -7.70
C ASN A 174 -8.57 -8.56 -7.03
N VAL A 175 -9.30 -8.37 -5.92
CA VAL A 175 -9.19 -7.13 -5.14
C VAL A 175 -8.15 -7.33 -4.05
N TYR A 176 -7.28 -6.34 -3.86
CA TYR A 176 -6.26 -6.33 -2.83
C TYR A 176 -6.45 -5.13 -1.91
N LEU A 177 -6.34 -5.36 -0.61
CA LEU A 177 -6.20 -4.31 0.40
C LEU A 177 -4.77 -4.37 0.94
N VAL A 178 -3.95 -3.42 0.53
CA VAL A 178 -2.56 -3.29 0.99
C VAL A 178 -2.56 -2.35 2.20
N SER A 179 -1.94 -2.78 3.28
CA SER A 179 -1.72 -1.93 4.45
C SER A 179 -0.33 -2.11 5.03
N TYR A 180 0.23 -1.00 5.50
CA TYR A 180 1.54 -0.97 6.17
C TYR A 180 1.43 -1.30 7.67
N ASP A 181 0.35 -1.97 8.06
CA ASP A 181 0.10 -2.51 9.39
C ASP A 181 0.23 -4.04 9.41
N TYR A 182 0.30 -4.60 10.63
CA TYR A 182 0.25 -6.04 10.87
C TYR A 182 -1.11 -6.61 10.49
N LYS A 183 -1.14 -7.89 10.08
CA LYS A 183 -2.37 -8.55 9.64
C LYS A 183 -3.49 -8.48 10.68
N ASP A 184 -3.16 -8.74 11.94
CA ASP A 184 -4.15 -8.75 13.02
C ASP A 184 -4.84 -7.39 13.20
N ALA A 185 -4.09 -6.29 13.13
CA ALA A 185 -4.66 -4.94 13.22
C ALA A 185 -5.59 -4.60 12.05
N ILE A 186 -5.35 -5.17 10.86
CA ILE A 186 -6.23 -5.03 9.70
C ILE A 186 -7.50 -5.83 9.92
N LEU A 187 -7.39 -7.07 10.40
CA LEU A 187 -8.53 -7.94 10.68
C LEU A 187 -9.43 -7.36 11.77
N ASP A 188 -8.85 -6.78 12.83
CA ASP A 188 -9.60 -6.10 13.88
C ASP A 188 -10.40 -4.92 13.32
N ALA A 189 -9.77 -4.08 12.50
CA ALA A 189 -10.45 -2.95 11.86
C ALA A 189 -11.61 -3.42 10.96
N LEU A 190 -11.41 -4.47 10.16
CA LEU A 190 -12.47 -5.05 9.32
C LEU A 190 -13.60 -5.64 10.15
N THR A 191 -13.28 -6.33 11.24
CA THR A 191 -14.26 -6.91 12.18
C THR A 191 -15.16 -5.82 12.74
N ILE A 192 -14.60 -4.71 13.19
CA ILE A 192 -15.37 -3.56 13.69
C ILE A 192 -16.27 -2.97 12.59
N ILE A 193 -15.71 -2.71 11.41
CA ILE A 193 -16.42 -2.06 10.30
C ILE A 193 -17.57 -2.91 9.75
N THR A 194 -17.45 -4.24 9.87
CA THR A 194 -18.44 -5.23 9.41
C THR A 194 -19.41 -5.66 10.51
N ASN A 195 -19.41 -4.99 11.67
CA ASN A 195 -20.22 -5.37 12.84
C ASN A 195 -20.01 -6.83 13.25
N ASN A 196 -18.75 -7.25 13.38
CA ASN A 196 -18.29 -8.60 13.75
C ASN A 196 -18.62 -9.71 12.74
N ASN A 197 -18.81 -9.39 11.46
CA ASN A 197 -19.04 -10.38 10.39
C ASN A 197 -18.08 -10.17 9.20
N PRO A 198 -16.75 -10.35 9.38
CA PRO A 198 -15.78 -10.05 8.35
C PRO A 198 -15.70 -11.11 7.23
N ASP A 199 -16.25 -12.31 7.42
CA ASP A 199 -16.07 -13.43 6.49
C ASP A 199 -16.44 -13.08 5.04
N GLU A 200 -17.58 -12.42 4.84
CA GLU A 200 -18.04 -12.04 3.49
C GLU A 200 -17.05 -11.11 2.78
N ILE A 201 -16.42 -10.17 3.51
CA ILE A 201 -15.44 -9.27 2.88
C ILE A 201 -14.10 -9.96 2.68
N LEU A 202 -13.69 -10.82 3.63
CA LEU A 202 -12.46 -11.60 3.53
C LEU A 202 -12.50 -12.58 2.35
N ASP A 203 -13.68 -13.05 1.96
CA ASP A 203 -13.86 -13.85 0.74
C ASP A 203 -13.67 -13.05 -0.56
N MET A 204 -13.79 -11.72 -0.49
CA MET A 204 -13.74 -10.82 -1.65
C MET A 204 -12.39 -10.13 -1.82
N ILE A 205 -11.59 -10.03 -0.76
CA ILE A 205 -10.33 -9.27 -0.75
C ILE A 205 -9.13 -10.13 -0.38
N ASN A 206 -8.00 -9.83 -1.01
CA ASN A 206 -6.69 -10.33 -0.62
C ASN A 206 -6.03 -9.26 0.26
N ILE A 207 -5.75 -9.59 1.53
CA ILE A 207 -5.03 -8.69 2.43
C ILE A 207 -3.53 -8.84 2.21
N ILE A 208 -2.83 -7.73 2.05
CA ILE A 208 -1.37 -7.66 2.08
C ILE A 208 -1.00 -6.77 3.26
N SER A 209 -0.56 -7.40 4.35
CA SER A 209 0.03 -6.72 5.52
C SER A 209 1.52 -6.43 5.30
N ILE A 210 2.13 -5.68 6.22
CA ILE A 210 3.59 -5.48 6.22
C ILE A 210 4.38 -6.80 6.22
N GLU A 211 3.84 -7.85 6.86
CA GLU A 211 4.44 -9.19 6.90
C GLU A 211 4.33 -9.92 5.56
N ASN A 212 3.41 -9.52 4.69
CA ASN A 212 3.26 -10.11 3.36
C ASN A 212 4.16 -9.43 2.33
N LEU A 213 4.49 -8.15 2.51
CA LEU A 213 5.33 -7.38 1.57
C LEU A 213 6.70 -7.99 1.32
N ILE A 214 7.22 -8.74 2.29
CA ILE A 214 8.55 -9.37 2.23
C ILE A 214 8.62 -10.64 1.38
N LYS A 215 7.48 -11.10 0.85
CA LYS A 215 7.46 -12.24 -0.08
C LYS A 215 8.08 -11.82 -1.41
N GLU A 216 8.61 -12.79 -2.15
CA GLU A 216 9.11 -12.57 -3.52
C GLU A 216 8.04 -11.89 -4.39
N ASN A 217 6.78 -12.33 -4.28
CA ASN A 217 5.63 -11.65 -4.88
C ASN A 217 4.46 -11.54 -3.87
N PRO A 218 4.27 -10.40 -3.19
CA PRO A 218 3.16 -10.21 -2.25
C PRO A 218 1.79 -10.23 -2.93
N PHE A 219 1.75 -10.03 -4.25
CA PHE A 219 0.52 -10.00 -5.05
C PHE A 219 0.26 -11.32 -5.77
N GLU A 220 0.94 -12.42 -5.46
CA GLU A 220 0.53 -13.70 -6.02
C GLU A 220 -0.94 -14.00 -5.66
N ILE A 221 -1.65 -14.68 -6.56
CA ILE A 221 -3.03 -15.08 -6.29
C ILE A 221 -2.97 -16.17 -5.23
N ASN A 222 -3.12 -15.75 -3.99
CA ASN A 222 -3.35 -16.67 -2.89
C ASN A 222 -4.74 -17.26 -3.08
N ARG A 223 -4.83 -18.53 -3.47
CA ARG A 223 -6.04 -19.32 -3.28
C ARG A 223 -6.23 -19.62 -1.79
N PHE A 224 -6.21 -18.62 -0.92
CA PHE A 224 -6.73 -18.78 0.44
C PHE A 224 -8.25 -18.61 0.39
N ASN A 225 -8.89 -19.53 -0.33
CA ASN A 225 -10.30 -19.84 -0.12
C ASN A 225 -10.60 -21.29 -0.54
N SER A 226 -9.78 -22.20 -0.05
CA SER A 226 -10.18 -23.59 0.12
C SER A 226 -9.93 -24.00 1.57
N ARG A 227 -10.85 -23.57 2.43
CA ARG A 227 -11.23 -24.22 3.70
C ARG A 227 -10.12 -24.42 4.74
N LEU A 228 -10.40 -23.89 5.93
CA LEU A 228 -10.19 -24.65 7.17
C LEU A 228 -10.49 -26.14 6.92
N ILE A 229 -9.46 -26.99 6.94
CA ILE A 229 -9.58 -28.41 7.28
C ILE A 229 -8.94 -28.55 8.65
#